data_AF-A0A371H3N3-F1
#
_entry.id   AF-A0A371H3N3-F1
#
_cell.length_a   1.000
_cell.length_b   1.000
_cell.length_c   1.000
_cell.angle_alpha   90.00
_cell.angle_beta   90.00
_cell.angle_gamma   90.00
#
_symmetry.space_group_name_H-M   'P 1'
#
loop_
_entity.id
_entity.type
_entity.pdbx_description
1 polymer ?
#
loop_
_entity_poly.entity_id
_entity_poly.type
_entity_poly.pdbx_seq_one_letter_code
_entity_poly.pdbx_strand_id
1 'polypeptide(L)'
;MLAGGAISWKSVKQTLIAPSTMAAKFVPCFEASNEEIWLRNFVTNLRVIDGIERPLKIYCDNNSALIYSNNNKSSTKSKFIDIKFLK
;
A
#
# COMPACT_ATOMS: atom_id res chain seq x y z
N MET A 1 -2.98 19.18 4.75
CA MET A 1 -2.60 20.13 3.69
C MET A 1 -1.16 19.84 3.29
N LEU A 2 -0.85 19.87 2.00
CA LEU A 2 0.52 19.71 1.49
C LEU A 2 0.99 21.10 1.08
N ALA A 3 1.98 21.66 1.78
CA ALA A 3 2.49 23.02 1.53
C ALA A 3 1.39 24.10 1.41
N GLY A 4 0.38 24.05 2.29
CA GLY A 4 -0.75 24.99 2.25
C GLY A 4 -1.88 24.61 1.29
N GLY A 5 -1.72 23.56 0.47
CA GLY A 5 -2.74 23.07 -0.45
C GLY A 5 -3.72 22.07 0.18
N ALA A 6 -4.96 22.04 -0.31
CA ALA A 6 -5.97 21.07 0.08
C ALA A 6 -5.57 19.66 -0.37
N ILE A 7 -5.86 18.66 0.47
CA ILE A 7 -5.68 17.24 0.14
C ILE A 7 -7.05 16.58 0.27
N SER A 8 -7.46 15.84 -0.76
CA SER A 8 -8.64 14.97 -0.70
C SER A 8 -8.23 13.50 -0.59
N TRP A 9 -9.06 12.69 0.05
CA TRP A 9 -8.89 11.24 0.12
C TRP A 9 -10.10 10.54 -0.49
N LYS A 10 -9.89 9.30 -0.96
CA LYS A 10 -10.94 8.39 -1.43
C LYS A 10 -10.69 7.03 -0.80
N SER A 11 -11.77 6.36 -0.39
CA SER A 11 -11.75 4.95 -0.01
C SER A 11 -12.68 4.17 -0.91
N VAL A 12 -12.27 2.97 -1.31
CA VAL A 12 -13.04 2.08 -2.17
C VAL A 12 -13.15 0.73 -1.48
N LYS A 13 -14.36 0.17 -1.45
CA LYS A 13 -14.56 -1.19 -0.96
C LYS A 13 -13.95 -2.17 -1.97
N GLN A 14 -13.13 -3.10 -1.49
CA GLN A 14 -12.60 -4.18 -2.32
C GLN A 14 -13.76 -4.97 -2.95
N THR A 15 -13.76 -5.08 -4.27
CA THR A 15 -14.80 -5.77 -5.05
C THR A 15 -14.53 -7.26 -5.22
N LEU A 16 -13.26 -7.68 -5.07
CA LEU A 16 -12.84 -9.07 -5.23
C LEU A 16 -13.04 -9.87 -3.93
N ILE A 17 -13.51 -11.11 -4.08
CA ILE A 17 -13.62 -12.06 -2.96
C ILE A 17 -12.23 -12.62 -2.65
N ALA A 18 -11.69 -12.25 -1.49
CA ALA A 18 -10.40 -12.74 -1.03
C ALA A 18 -10.49 -14.20 -0.52
N PRO A 19 -9.47 -15.05 -0.78
CA PRO A 19 -9.45 -16.43 -0.29
C PRO A 19 -9.16 -16.55 1.21
N SER A 20 -8.81 -15.45 1.87
CA SER A 20 -8.57 -15.39 3.33
C SER A 20 -8.67 -13.95 3.84
N THR A 21 -8.89 -13.79 5.14
CA THR A 21 -8.85 -12.49 5.83
C THR A 21 -7.48 -11.81 5.70
N MET A 22 -6.40 -12.59 5.67
CA MET A 22 -5.05 -12.08 5.41
C MET A 22 -4.97 -11.43 4.03
N ALA A 23 -5.42 -12.11 2.97
CA ALA A 23 -5.42 -11.56 1.63
C ALA A 23 -6.32 -10.32 1.50
N ALA A 24 -7.51 -10.34 2.11
CA ALA A 24 -8.44 -9.19 2.13
C ALA A 24 -7.84 -7.93 2.77
N LYS A 25 -6.95 -8.10 3.75
CA LYS A 25 -6.26 -6.99 4.45
C LYS A 25 -4.92 -6.63 3.81
N PHE A 26 -4.24 -7.59 3.20
CA PHE A 26 -2.97 -7.34 2.51
C PHE A 26 -3.15 -6.49 1.26
N VAL A 27 -4.16 -6.78 0.43
CA VAL A 27 -4.43 -6.03 -0.81
C VAL A 27 -4.56 -4.52 -0.57
N PRO A 28 -5.42 -4.02 0.34
CA PRO A 28 -5.48 -2.58 0.60
C PRO A 28 -4.20 -2.01 1.22
N CYS A 29 -3.46 -2.79 2.03
CA CYS A 29 -2.15 -2.37 2.56
C CYS A 29 -1.09 -2.26 1.43
N PHE A 30 -1.17 -3.10 0.39
CA PHE A 30 -0.34 -3.01 -0.82
C PHE A 30 -0.72 -1.81 -1.69
N GLU A 31 -2.00 -1.60 -1.96
CA GLU A 31 -2.48 -0.41 -2.70
C GLU A 31 -2.07 0.89 -2.00
N ALA A 32 -2.21 0.96 -0.66
CA ALA A 32 -1.75 2.09 0.12
C ALA A 32 -0.24 2.33 0.00
N SER A 33 0.56 1.26 -0.12
CA SER A 33 2.01 1.36 -0.36
C SER A 33 2.33 1.92 -1.74
N ASN A 34 1.56 1.55 -2.77
CA ASN A 34 1.74 2.12 -4.11
C ASN A 34 1.39 3.60 -4.15
N GLU A 35 0.29 4.01 -3.49
CA GLU A 35 -0.11 5.42 -3.37
C GLU A 35 0.91 6.23 -2.56
N GLU A 36 1.53 5.63 -1.54
CA GLU A 36 2.63 6.22 -0.77
C GLU A 36 3.85 6.52 -1.64
N ILE A 37 4.29 5.53 -2.43
CA ILE A 37 5.38 5.68 -3.40
C ILE A 37 5.03 6.75 -4.43
N TRP A 38 3.80 6.74 -4.95
CA TRP A 38 3.32 7.73 -5.91
C TRP A 38 3.37 9.14 -5.31
N LEU A 39 2.87 9.32 -4.09
CA LEU A 39 2.87 10.60 -3.38
C LEU A 39 4.29 11.09 -3.13
N ARG A 40 5.21 10.20 -2.74
CA ARG A 40 6.62 10.53 -2.56
C ARG A 40 7.25 11.07 -3.85
N ASN A 41 7.00 10.39 -4.96
CA ASN A 41 7.49 10.82 -6.27
C ASN A 41 6.85 12.14 -6.71
N PHE A 42 5.54 12.29 -6.51
CA PHE A 42 4.80 13.51 -6.82
C PHE A 42 5.37 14.72 -6.06
N VAL A 43 5.56 14.60 -4.75
CA VAL A 43 6.12 15.67 -3.91
C VAL A 43 7.57 16.02 -4.32
N THR A 44 8.39 15.00 -4.59
CA THR A 44 9.78 15.20 -5.06
C THR A 44 9.80 15.94 -6.40
N ASN A 45 8.92 15.56 -7.34
CA ASN A 45 8.81 16.21 -8.65
C ASN A 45 8.32 17.65 -8.57
N LEU A 46 7.49 18.00 -7.57
CA LEU A 46 7.06 19.37 -7.34
C LEU A 46 8.18 20.28 -6.80
N ARG A 47 9.34 19.72 -6.40
CA ARG A 47 10.48 20.45 -5.80
C ARG A 47 10.10 21.30 -4.57
N VAL A 48 9.02 20.90 -3.88
CA VAL A 48 8.54 21.56 -2.66
C VAL A 48 9.42 21.20 -1.46
N ILE A 49 9.98 19.99 -1.48
CA ILE A 49 11.00 19.48 -0.56
C ILE A 49 12.02 18.69 -1.39
N ASP A 50 13.29 18.67 -0.96
CA ASP A 50 14.39 17.97 -1.65
C ASP A 50 14.18 16.44 -1.73
N GLY A 51 13.22 15.92 -0.98
CA GLY A 51 12.75 14.55 -1.02
C GLY A 51 12.15 14.13 0.32
N ILE A 52 11.46 13.00 0.34
CA ILE A 52 11.07 12.34 1.60
C ILE A 52 12.24 11.43 2.02
N GLU A 53 13.00 11.88 3.03
CA GLU A 53 14.18 11.15 3.55
C GLU A 53 13.81 9.88 4.31
N ARG A 54 12.66 9.88 5.00
CA ARG A 54 12.22 8.75 5.83
C ARG A 54 11.13 7.95 5.11
N PRO A 55 11.17 6.60 5.15
CA PRO A 55 10.07 5.78 4.68
C PRO A 55 8.76 6.19 5.39
N LEU A 56 7.67 6.35 4.63
CA LEU A 56 6.38 6.60 5.24
C LEU A 56 5.87 5.30 5.89
N LYS A 57 5.39 5.43 7.13
CA LYS A 57 4.93 4.28 7.91
C LYS A 57 3.46 4.02 7.64
N ILE A 58 3.17 2.86 7.05
CA ILE A 58 1.82 2.37 6.82
C ILE A 58 1.41 1.47 7.98
N TYR A 59 0.24 1.74 8.57
CA TYR A 59 -0.32 0.94 9.65
C TYR A 59 -1.35 -0.04 9.10
N CYS A 60 -1.23 -1.31 9.46
CA CYS A 60 -2.15 -2.38 9.06
C CYS A 60 -2.63 -3.08 10.34
N ASP A 61 -3.94 -3.21 10.55
CA ASP A 61 -4.52 -3.77 11.79
C ASP A 61 -4.44 -5.30 11.87
N ASN A 62 -4.08 -5.95 10.76
CA ASN A 62 -3.95 -7.39 10.68
C ASN A 62 -2.49 -7.84 10.75
N ASN A 63 -2.10 -8.43 11.90
CA ASN A 63 -0.74 -8.93 12.11
C ASN A 63 -0.32 -10.00 11.08
N SER A 64 -1.26 -10.82 10.58
CA SER A 64 -0.95 -11.79 9.53
C SER A 64 -0.57 -11.12 8.20
N ALA A 65 -1.22 -10.00 7.86
CA ALA A 65 -0.87 -9.21 6.69
C ALA A 65 0.49 -8.53 6.86
N LEU A 66 0.81 -8.05 8.07
CA LEU A 66 2.10 -7.44 8.40
C LEU A 66 3.26 -8.45 8.37
N ILE A 67 3.05 -9.64 8.93
CA ILE A 67 4.05 -10.73 8.85
C ILE A 67 4.25 -11.13 7.39
N TYR A 68 3.16 -11.24 6.63
CA TYR A 68 3.22 -11.59 5.21
C TYR A 68 3.93 -10.52 4.38
N SER A 69 3.68 -9.23 4.60
CA SER A 69 4.36 -8.13 3.88
C SER A 69 5.86 -8.07 4.15
N ASN A 70 6.30 -8.45 5.36
CA ASN A 70 7.71 -8.46 5.74
C ASN A 70 8.46 -9.72 5.29
N ASN A 71 7.76 -10.72 4.73
CA ASN A 71 8.36 -11.96 4.29
C ASN A 71 8.65 -11.92 2.78
N ASN A 72 9.92 -11.73 2.41
CA ASN A 72 10.39 -11.82 1.02
C ASN A 72 10.36 -13.24 0.43
N LYS A 73 9.82 -14.23 1.15
CA LYS A 73 9.74 -15.63 0.69
C LYS A 73 8.49 -15.81 -0.15
N SER A 74 8.67 -15.87 -1.47
CA SER A 74 7.59 -16.30 -2.37
C SER A 74 7.13 -17.71 -1.99
N SER A 75 5.83 -17.85 -1.75
CA SER A 75 5.18 -19.14 -1.48
C SER A 75 4.11 -19.38 -2.54
N THR A 76 3.64 -20.61 -2.69
CA THR A 76 2.52 -20.89 -3.60
C THR A 76 1.30 -20.01 -3.29
N LYS A 77 1.04 -19.73 -2.01
CA LYS A 77 -0.04 -18.84 -1.56
C LYS A 77 0.21 -17.38 -1.95
N SER A 78 1.46 -16.92 -1.99
CA SER A 78 1.77 -15.55 -2.42
C SER A 78 1.53 -15.35 -3.91
N LYS A 79 1.93 -16.34 -4.71
CA LYS A 79 1.65 -16.35 -6.16
C LYS A 79 0.15 -16.28 -6.47
N PHE A 80 -0.68 -16.92 -5.64
CA PHE A 80 -2.15 -16.82 -5.80
C PHE A 80 -2.70 -15.44 -5.50
N ILE A 81 -2.07 -14.67 -4.60
CA ILE A 81 -2.46 -13.29 -4.33
C ILE A 81 -2.04 -12.40 -5.51
N ASP A 82 -0.80 -12.55 -6.00
CA ASP A 82 -0.30 -11.80 -7.15
C ASP A 82 -1.18 -11.98 -8.39
N ILE A 83 -1.50 -13.23 -8.74
CA ILE A 83 -2.27 -13.56 -9.95
C ILE A 83 -3.71 -13.03 -9.88
N LYS A 84 -4.33 -13.02 -8.69
CA LYS A 84 -5.77 -12.68 -8.54
C LYS A 84 -6.02 -11.21 -8.21
N PHE A 85 -5.07 -10.54 -7.56
CA PHE A 85 -5.33 -9.22 -6.96
C PHE A 85 -4.34 -8.13 -7.38
N LEU A 86 -3.15 -8.47 -7.91
CA LEU A 86 -2.09 -7.49 -8.21
C LEU A 86 -1.77 -7.37 -9.72
N LYS A 87 -2.77 -7.62 -10.57
CA LYS A 87 -2.61 -7.59 -12.04
C LYS A 87 -2.82 -6.21 -12.63
#